data_AF-A0AA43LL72-F1
#
_entry.id   AF-A0AA43LL72-F1
#
_cell.length_a   1.000
_cell.length_b   1.000
_cell.length_c   1.000
_cell.angle_alpha   90.00
_cell.angle_beta   90.00
_cell.angle_gamma   90.00
#
_symmetry.space_group_name_H-M   'P 1'
#
loop_
_entity.id
_entity.type
_entity.pdbx_description
1 polymer ?
#
loop_
_entity_poly.entity_id
_entity_poly.type
_entity_poly.pdbx_seq_one_letter_code
_entity_poly.pdbx_strand_id
1 'polypeptide(L)'
;MMKKLLLIMALCISFGAWSAGIEPMSTDTVIILGGKRIEVKESEERMKVRVYELTEDDEEIDDELVFEGHYKDGKSYERRKRSINIPLPSWHKSFDPHWTGFGMGFANFADGSFNINDINGVSLRSGNSLEYNLNILETSFPFSKKSDFAVVTGVGMRWSRYRLDGEVYFKEVDGVTGLLPVPEDMNYRSSRLNITSLTIPLLIEWQNRRHSEDFFISAGVVGVVKTISSSKVAYKNEKGKGQVDKMDGGMNIRPVTMDFLFQAGYDWIGIYAKYSPMGLFESGKGPKVHPVSIGLHIHL
;
A
#
# COMPACT_ATOMS: atom_id res chain seq x y z
N MET A 1 -19.42 -69.53 -5.60
CA MET A 1 -18.26 -69.09 -6.40
C MET A 1 -17.45 -68.11 -5.53
N MET A 2 -16.70 -68.62 -4.54
CA MET A 2 -15.22 -68.63 -4.43
C MET A 2 -14.59 -67.24 -4.67
N LYS A 3 -13.80 -66.64 -3.76
CA LYS A 3 -12.72 -67.15 -2.89
C LYS A 3 -12.65 -66.31 -1.58
N LYS A 4 -12.67 -66.90 -0.37
CA LYS A 4 -11.51 -67.24 0.52
C LYS A 4 -10.50 -66.08 0.67
N LEU A 5 -10.14 -65.60 1.88
CA LEU A 5 -9.42 -66.37 2.91
C LEU A 5 -9.43 -65.66 4.30
N LEU A 6 -9.57 -66.46 5.36
CA LEU A 6 -9.34 -66.16 6.79
C LEU A 6 -7.83 -66.09 7.12
N LEU A 7 -7.41 -65.36 8.17
CA LEU A 7 -6.78 -65.98 9.35
C LEU A 7 -6.61 -65.01 10.56
N ILE A 8 -6.95 -65.55 11.73
CA ILE A 8 -6.69 -65.09 13.10
C ILE A 8 -5.33 -65.67 13.55
N MET A 9 -4.56 -64.97 14.41
CA MET A 9 -3.90 -65.57 15.58
C MET A 9 -3.08 -64.56 16.41
N ALA A 10 -3.49 -64.44 17.66
CA ALA A 10 -2.63 -64.07 18.77
C ALA A 10 -1.67 -65.23 19.09
N LEU A 11 -0.41 -64.93 19.41
CA LEU A 11 0.46 -65.88 20.11
C LEU A 11 1.28 -65.15 21.16
N CYS A 12 1.05 -65.52 22.42
CA CYS A 12 1.93 -65.25 23.54
C CYS A 12 3.25 -66.00 23.35
N ILE A 13 4.38 -65.32 23.53
CA ILE A 13 5.64 -65.95 23.94
C ILE A 13 5.99 -65.36 25.30
N SER A 14 6.23 -66.25 26.27
CA SER A 14 6.63 -65.92 27.63
C SER A 14 8.08 -66.31 27.89
N PHE A 15 8.65 -65.67 28.92
CA PHE A 15 9.91 -65.92 29.64
C PHE A 15 11.22 -65.29 29.13
N GLY A 16 11.80 -64.48 30.02
CA GLY A 16 13.22 -64.11 30.03
C GLY A 16 13.48 -62.71 30.57
N ALA A 17 13.56 -62.56 31.89
CA ALA A 17 14.08 -61.34 32.51
C ALA A 17 15.56 -61.16 32.11
N TRP A 18 15.92 -59.98 31.60
CA TRP A 18 17.24 -59.37 31.74
C TRP A 18 17.05 -57.85 31.69
N SER A 19 17.40 -57.19 32.80
CA SER A 19 17.51 -55.75 32.88
C SER A 19 18.79 -55.32 32.18
N ALA A 20 18.66 -54.66 31.04
CA ALA A 20 19.64 -53.71 30.55
C ALA A 20 18.88 -52.40 30.36
N GLY A 21 19.39 -51.32 30.94
CA GLY A 21 18.74 -50.01 30.93
C GLY A 21 18.40 -49.60 29.50
N ILE A 22 17.11 -49.62 29.19
CA ILE A 22 16.56 -48.95 28.02
C ILE A 22 16.27 -47.54 28.51
N GLU A 23 17.12 -46.58 28.12
CA GLU A 23 16.70 -45.18 28.13
C GLU A 23 15.36 -45.12 27.37
N PRO A 24 14.30 -44.48 27.91
CA PRO A 24 13.02 -44.44 27.22
C PRO A 24 13.23 -43.74 25.88
N MET A 25 13.27 -44.53 24.80
CA MET A 25 13.18 -44.00 23.44
C MET A 25 11.93 -43.14 23.39
N SER A 26 12.09 -41.83 23.13
CA SER A 26 10.98 -40.89 22.95
C SER A 26 10.05 -41.49 21.91
N THR A 27 8.90 -41.99 22.36
CA THR A 27 7.97 -42.70 21.50
C THR A 27 7.17 -41.64 20.76
N ASP A 28 7.67 -41.23 19.61
CA ASP A 28 6.94 -40.38 18.69
C ASP A 28 5.67 -41.15 18.28
N THR A 29 4.52 -40.71 18.80
CA THR A 29 3.23 -41.32 18.48
C THR A 29 2.58 -40.53 17.37
N VAL A 30 2.39 -41.16 16.21
CA VAL A 30 1.69 -40.57 15.08
C VAL A 30 0.34 -41.24 14.93
N ILE A 31 -0.73 -40.45 14.95
CA ILE A 31 -2.11 -40.90 14.79
C ILE A 31 -2.67 -40.26 13.54
N ILE A 32 -3.22 -41.07 12.63
CA ILE A 32 -3.89 -40.59 11.42
C ILE A 32 -5.37 -40.93 11.52
N LEU A 33 -6.23 -39.91 11.57
CA LEU A 33 -7.67 -40.05 11.73
C LEU A 33 -8.40 -38.91 11.01
N GLY A 34 -9.35 -39.25 10.14
CA GLY A 34 -10.29 -38.29 9.54
C GLY A 34 -9.63 -37.13 8.78
N GLY A 35 -8.60 -37.41 7.97
CA GLY A 35 -7.86 -36.37 7.23
C GLY A 35 -6.94 -35.52 8.10
N LYS A 36 -6.61 -35.96 9.32
CA LYS A 36 -5.68 -35.27 10.21
C LYS A 36 -4.56 -36.20 10.66
N ARG A 37 -3.35 -35.67 10.71
CA ARG A 37 -2.17 -36.32 11.28
C ARG A 37 -1.81 -35.62 12.58
N ILE A 38 -1.86 -36.37 13.67
CA ILE A 38 -1.53 -35.88 15.01
C ILE A 38 -0.19 -36.49 15.39
N GLU A 39 0.79 -35.65 15.66
CA GLU A 39 2.08 -36.04 16.19
C GLU A 39 2.18 -35.66 17.65
N VAL A 40 2.41 -36.65 18.50
CA VAL A 40 2.72 -36.46 19.91
C VAL A 40 4.18 -36.86 20.11
N LYS A 41 4.99 -35.88 20.48
CA LYS A 41 6.40 -36.09 20.86
C LYS A 41 6.55 -35.81 22.34
N GLU A 42 6.92 -36.85 23.09
CA GLU A 42 7.20 -36.76 24.51
C GLU A 42 8.70 -36.80 24.74
N SER A 43 9.21 -35.81 25.48
CA SER A 43 10.58 -35.73 25.96
C SER A 43 10.56 -35.51 27.47
N GLU A 44 11.64 -35.83 28.18
CA GLU A 44 11.70 -35.78 29.65
C GLU A 44 11.22 -34.44 30.26
N GLU A 45 11.36 -33.33 29.55
CA GLU A 45 10.96 -32.00 30.03
C GLU A 45 9.67 -31.43 29.43
N ARG A 46 9.15 -31.98 28.33
CA ARG A 46 8.03 -31.38 27.60
C ARG A 46 7.31 -32.40 26.73
N MET A 47 5.98 -32.28 26.70
CA MET A 47 5.15 -32.92 25.69
C MET A 47 4.78 -31.90 24.61
N LYS A 48 5.04 -32.25 23.36
CA LYS A 48 4.71 -31.44 22.19
C LYS A 48 3.66 -32.16 21.35
N VAL A 49 2.54 -31.49 21.11
CA VAL A 49 1.47 -32.00 20.26
C VAL A 49 1.37 -31.12 19.03
N ARG A 50 1.47 -31.73 17.85
CA ARG A 50 1.24 -31.07 16.56
C ARG A 50 0.09 -31.74 15.85
N VAL A 51 -0.81 -30.95 15.30
CA VAL A 51 -1.90 -31.45 14.45
C VAL A 51 -1.73 -30.83 13.08
N TYR A 52 -1.68 -31.71 12.09
CA TYR A 52 -1.64 -31.40 10.68
C TYR A 52 -2.98 -31.77 10.05
N GLU A 53 -3.44 -30.94 9.13
CA GLU A 53 -4.55 -31.24 8.23
C GLU A 53 -3.96 -31.77 6.92
N LEU A 54 -4.43 -32.93 6.48
CA LEU A 54 -3.98 -33.59 5.26
C LEU A 54 -4.86 -33.11 4.11
N THR A 55 -4.29 -32.34 3.19
CA THR A 55 -4.96 -31.93 1.95
C THR A 55 -4.41 -32.74 0.78
N GLU A 56 -5.29 -33.45 0.06
CA GLU A 56 -4.94 -34.11 -1.20
C GLU A 56 -5.03 -33.08 -2.33
N ASP A 57 -3.90 -32.51 -2.71
CA ASP A 57 -3.74 -31.83 -4.01
C ASP A 57 -2.88 -32.73 -4.91
N ASP A 58 -3.25 -32.77 -6.19
CA ASP A 58 -3.11 -33.87 -7.18
C ASP A 58 -1.75 -34.53 -7.44
N GLU A 59 -0.71 -34.36 -6.62
CA GLU A 59 0.52 -35.18 -6.69
C GLU A 59 1.43 -35.13 -5.42
N GLU A 60 1.05 -34.44 -4.33
CA GLU A 60 1.85 -34.37 -3.09
C GLU A 60 0.96 -34.20 -1.84
N ILE A 61 1.22 -34.94 -0.75
CA ILE A 61 0.51 -34.75 0.53
C ILE A 61 1.13 -33.53 1.22
N ASP A 62 0.44 -32.39 1.21
CA ASP A 62 0.84 -31.23 2.01
C ASP A 62 0.24 -31.32 3.42
N ASP A 63 1.09 -31.19 4.43
CA ASP A 63 0.74 -31.28 5.85
C ASP A 63 0.61 -29.85 6.42
N GLU A 64 -0.60 -29.27 6.43
CA GLU A 64 -0.78 -27.94 7.04
C GLU A 64 -0.87 -28.03 8.57
N LEU A 65 0.14 -27.49 9.28
CA LEU A 65 0.13 -27.40 10.74
C LEU A 65 -0.98 -26.46 11.23
N VAL A 66 -2.08 -27.03 11.72
CA VAL A 66 -3.25 -26.30 12.24
C VAL A 66 -3.19 -26.03 13.74
N PHE A 67 -2.44 -26.83 14.50
CA PHE A 67 -2.28 -26.66 15.94
C PHE A 67 -0.91 -27.12 16.42
N GLU A 68 -0.26 -26.31 17.26
CA GLU A 68 0.90 -26.70 18.04
C GLU A 68 0.68 -26.37 19.52
N GLY A 69 0.69 -27.39 20.37
CA GLY A 69 0.59 -27.29 21.82
C GLY A 69 1.88 -27.75 22.51
N HIS A 70 2.32 -27.02 23.52
CA HIS A 70 3.44 -27.38 24.38
C HIS A 70 2.94 -27.51 25.82
N TYR A 71 3.28 -28.62 26.48
CA TYR A 71 2.95 -28.89 27.87
C TYR A 71 4.24 -29.11 28.67
N LYS A 72 4.44 -28.30 29.72
CA LYS A 72 5.56 -28.40 30.66
C LYS A 72 5.12 -27.95 32.06
N ASP A 73 5.36 -28.77 33.08
CA ASP A 73 5.18 -28.42 34.50
C ASP A 73 3.83 -27.78 34.85
N GLY A 74 2.73 -28.34 34.34
CA GLY A 74 1.37 -27.84 34.60
C GLY A 74 0.99 -26.54 33.87
N LYS A 75 1.86 -26.01 32.99
CA LYS A 75 1.59 -24.87 32.12
C LYS A 75 1.45 -25.34 30.67
N SER A 76 0.40 -24.88 29.99
CA SER A 76 0.18 -25.11 28.56
C SER A 76 0.40 -23.82 27.77
N TYR A 77 1.06 -23.95 26.62
CA TYR A 77 1.14 -22.88 25.61
C TYR A 77 0.56 -23.39 24.30
N GLU A 78 -0.43 -22.66 23.77
CA GLU A 78 -1.12 -23.00 22.54
C GLU A 78 -0.79 -21.99 21.44
N ARG A 79 -0.38 -22.50 20.27
CA ARG A 79 -0.23 -21.70 19.06
C ARG A 79 -1.12 -22.29 17.97
N ARG A 80 -2.24 -21.60 17.69
CA ARG A 80 -3.08 -21.88 16.52
C ARG A 80 -2.57 -21.03 15.36
N LYS A 81 -2.09 -21.67 14.29
CA LYS A 81 -1.82 -20.98 13.03
C LYS A 81 -3.18 -20.70 12.39
N ARG A 82 -3.80 -19.57 12.71
CA ARG A 82 -4.84 -19.04 11.81
C ARG A 82 -4.07 -18.61 10.57
N SER A 83 -4.14 -19.41 9.50
CA SER A 83 -4.05 -18.81 8.18
C SER A 83 -5.03 -17.64 8.22
N ILE A 84 -4.53 -16.42 8.06
CA ILE A 84 -5.41 -15.31 7.72
C ILE A 84 -5.86 -15.65 6.32
N ASN A 85 -6.89 -16.49 6.24
CA ASN A 85 -7.64 -16.70 5.03
C ASN A 85 -8.36 -15.36 4.86
N ILE A 86 -7.71 -14.40 4.19
CA ILE A 86 -8.40 -13.26 3.63
C ILE A 86 -9.22 -13.91 2.53
N PRO A 87 -10.54 -14.11 2.71
CA PRO A 87 -11.33 -14.74 1.67
C PRO A 87 -11.28 -13.75 0.50
N LEU A 88 -10.44 -14.04 -0.50
CA LEU A 88 -10.46 -13.31 -1.76
C LEU A 88 -11.82 -13.62 -2.37
N PRO A 89 -12.74 -12.65 -2.40
CA PRO A 89 -14.11 -12.96 -2.74
C PRO A 89 -14.14 -13.36 -4.23
N SER A 90 -14.54 -14.59 -4.56
CA SER A 90 -14.66 -15.04 -5.96
C SER A 90 -15.98 -14.52 -6.55
N TRP A 91 -15.98 -13.31 -7.13
CA TRP A 91 -17.19 -12.72 -7.73
C TRP A 91 -17.04 -12.61 -9.25
N HIS A 92 -17.81 -13.43 -9.94
CA HIS A 92 -18.05 -13.39 -11.38
C HIS A 92 -18.91 -12.17 -11.79
N LYS A 93 -18.68 -11.00 -11.18
CA LYS A 93 -19.41 -9.76 -11.47
C LYS A 93 -18.41 -8.67 -11.81
N SER A 94 -18.56 -8.07 -12.99
CA SER A 94 -17.76 -6.92 -13.39
C SER A 94 -18.04 -5.73 -12.48
N PHE A 95 -16.96 -5.06 -12.07
CA PHE A 95 -16.99 -3.75 -11.47
C PHE A 95 -16.04 -2.87 -12.27
N ASP A 96 -16.58 -1.77 -12.77
CA ASP A 96 -15.85 -0.83 -13.59
C ASP A 96 -15.45 0.36 -12.70
N PRO A 97 -14.21 0.41 -12.19
CA PRO A 97 -13.80 1.42 -11.22
C PRO A 97 -13.44 2.76 -11.88
N HIS A 98 -13.37 3.83 -11.09
CA HIS A 98 -13.08 5.17 -11.59
C HIS A 98 -11.67 5.63 -11.19
N TRP A 99 -10.62 4.91 -11.62
CA TRP A 99 -9.24 5.34 -11.43
C TRP A 99 -8.55 5.74 -12.73
N THR A 100 -8.58 4.91 -13.77
CA THR A 100 -7.96 5.18 -15.07
C THR A 100 -8.49 6.47 -15.67
N GLY A 101 -7.62 7.24 -16.32
CA GLY A 101 -8.01 8.48 -16.97
C GLY A 101 -7.06 9.65 -16.76
N PHE A 102 -7.57 10.85 -16.99
CA PHE A 102 -6.81 12.09 -16.92
C PHE A 102 -7.46 13.09 -15.95
N GLY A 103 -6.65 13.60 -15.03
CA GLY A 103 -7.05 14.62 -14.07
C GLY A 103 -6.27 15.91 -14.22
N MET A 104 -6.94 17.04 -14.00
CA MET A 104 -6.30 18.35 -13.87
C MET A 104 -6.92 19.11 -12.70
N GLY A 105 -6.07 19.71 -11.87
CA GLY A 105 -6.51 20.48 -10.72
C GLY A 105 -5.59 21.63 -10.36
N PHE A 106 -6.04 22.43 -9.41
CA PHE A 106 -5.22 23.44 -8.76
C PHE A 106 -4.43 22.77 -7.64
N ALA A 107 -3.15 23.11 -7.54
CA ALA A 107 -2.24 22.61 -6.52
C ALA A 107 -1.91 23.75 -5.55
N ASN A 108 -1.86 23.44 -4.26
CA ASN A 108 -1.48 24.38 -3.23
C ASN A 108 -0.69 23.71 -2.09
N PHE A 109 -0.32 24.51 -1.10
CA PHE A 109 0.23 24.04 0.16
C PHE A 109 -0.71 24.38 1.31
N ALA A 110 -0.75 23.49 2.29
CA ALA A 110 -1.43 23.67 3.56
C ALA A 110 -0.47 23.53 4.75
N ASP A 111 -0.91 23.99 5.92
CA ASP A 111 -0.30 23.69 7.21
C ASP A 111 -1.03 22.55 7.95
N GLY A 112 -0.59 22.22 9.17
CA GLY A 112 -1.23 21.21 10.02
C GLY A 112 -2.64 21.59 10.52
N SER A 113 -3.04 22.85 10.34
CA SER A 113 -4.36 23.39 10.70
C SER A 113 -5.27 23.58 9.48
N PHE A 114 -4.85 23.10 8.30
CA PHE A 114 -5.54 23.25 7.02
C PHE A 114 -5.71 24.69 6.51
N ASN A 115 -4.90 25.64 6.99
CA ASN A 115 -4.77 26.94 6.32
C ASN A 115 -4.09 26.70 4.97
N ILE A 116 -4.61 27.33 3.90
CA ILE A 116 -4.13 27.14 2.54
C ILE A 116 -3.39 28.40 2.08
N ASN A 117 -2.26 28.19 1.41
CA ASN A 117 -1.34 29.21 0.93
C ASN A 117 -0.65 30.02 2.04
N ASP A 118 0.43 30.72 1.68
CA ASP A 118 1.18 31.61 2.58
C ASP A 118 1.68 30.90 3.86
N ILE A 119 2.11 29.64 3.70
CA ILE A 119 2.49 28.77 4.81
C ILE A 119 4.00 28.77 4.98
N ASN A 120 4.47 29.07 6.20
CA ASN A 120 5.89 28.99 6.58
C ASN A 120 6.82 29.74 5.60
N GLY A 121 6.39 30.93 5.15
CA GLY A 121 7.13 31.75 4.20
C GLY A 121 7.03 31.31 2.74
N VAL A 122 6.26 30.25 2.44
CA VAL A 122 6.01 29.78 1.08
C VAL A 122 4.65 30.30 0.61
N SER A 123 4.69 31.32 -0.26
CA SER A 123 3.51 31.81 -0.96
C SER A 123 3.45 31.27 -2.39
N LEU A 124 2.26 30.87 -2.84
CA LEU A 124 1.98 30.38 -4.17
C LEU A 124 0.98 31.26 -4.91
N ARG A 125 1.25 31.45 -6.22
CA ARG A 125 0.23 31.87 -7.17
C ARG A 125 -0.69 30.69 -7.44
N SER A 126 -1.70 30.56 -6.58
CA SER A 126 -2.63 29.43 -6.54
C SER A 126 -3.27 29.15 -7.91
N GLY A 127 -3.75 30.19 -8.61
CA GLY A 127 -4.36 30.05 -9.96
C GLY A 127 -3.40 29.62 -11.07
N ASN A 128 -2.09 29.58 -10.82
CA ASN A 128 -1.08 29.11 -11.76
C ASN A 128 -0.29 27.90 -11.24
N SER A 129 -0.69 27.37 -10.09
CA SER A 129 -0.14 26.14 -9.52
C SER A 129 -1.09 25.02 -9.88
N LEU A 130 -0.61 24.05 -10.66
CA LEU A 130 -1.45 23.07 -11.34
C LEU A 130 -0.94 21.66 -11.06
N GLU A 131 -1.86 20.72 -10.96
CA GLU A 131 -1.61 19.29 -10.84
C GLU A 131 -2.25 18.55 -12.01
N TYR A 132 -1.49 17.68 -12.64
CA TYR A 132 -1.95 16.80 -13.70
C TYR A 132 -1.76 15.36 -13.26
N ASN A 133 -2.78 14.53 -13.46
CA ASN A 133 -2.74 13.10 -13.17
C ASN A 133 -3.02 12.34 -14.47
N LEU A 134 -2.25 11.29 -14.74
CA LEU A 134 -2.49 10.32 -15.80
C LEU A 134 -2.49 8.94 -15.17
N ASN A 135 -3.66 8.35 -15.04
CA ASN A 135 -3.86 7.02 -14.47
C ASN A 135 -4.03 6.04 -15.62
N ILE A 136 -3.21 4.99 -15.63
CA ILE A 136 -3.01 4.14 -16.82
C ILE A 136 -3.49 2.71 -16.63
N LEU A 137 -3.57 2.25 -15.38
CA LEU A 137 -3.94 0.89 -15.03
C LEU A 137 -4.77 0.91 -13.77
N GLU A 138 -5.80 0.08 -13.74
CA GLU A 138 -6.63 -0.15 -12.55
C GLU A 138 -7.04 -1.61 -12.45
N THR A 139 -7.39 -2.01 -11.24
CA THR A 139 -8.01 -3.28 -10.95
C THR A 139 -8.90 -3.11 -9.73
N SER A 140 -10.02 -3.84 -9.71
CA SER A 140 -11.03 -3.74 -8.67
C SER A 140 -11.32 -5.10 -8.05
N PHE A 141 -11.62 -5.10 -6.75
CA PHE A 141 -11.99 -6.27 -5.97
C PHE A 141 -13.35 -6.00 -5.31
N PRO A 142 -14.47 -6.37 -5.98
CA PRO A 142 -15.80 -6.19 -5.43
C PRO A 142 -16.01 -7.07 -4.20
N PHE A 143 -16.57 -6.51 -3.12
CA PHE A 143 -16.77 -7.24 -1.87
C PHE A 143 -18.21 -7.17 -1.31
N SER A 144 -19.11 -6.45 -1.98
CA SER A 144 -20.53 -6.42 -1.59
C SER A 144 -21.38 -7.38 -2.44
N LYS A 145 -22.47 -7.92 -1.87
CA LYS A 145 -23.38 -8.85 -2.56
C LYS A 145 -23.94 -8.32 -3.89
N LYS A 146 -24.15 -7.00 -3.93
CA LYS A 146 -24.65 -6.27 -5.10
C LYS A 146 -23.54 -5.79 -6.03
N SER A 147 -22.27 -5.92 -5.63
CA SER A 147 -21.11 -5.34 -6.30
C SER A 147 -21.18 -3.82 -6.39
N ASP A 148 -21.86 -3.16 -5.45
CA ASP A 148 -21.92 -1.70 -5.32
C ASP A 148 -20.69 -1.14 -4.60
N PHE A 149 -19.80 -2.01 -4.09
CA PHE A 149 -18.58 -1.64 -3.39
C PHE A 149 -17.42 -2.48 -3.89
N ALA A 150 -16.28 -1.83 -4.14
CA ALA A 150 -15.02 -2.49 -4.46
C ALA A 150 -13.83 -1.79 -3.81
N VAL A 151 -12.80 -2.58 -3.57
CA VAL A 151 -11.45 -2.02 -3.37
C VAL A 151 -10.83 -1.79 -4.73
N VAL A 152 -10.32 -0.59 -4.98
CA VAL A 152 -9.69 -0.19 -6.24
C VAL A 152 -8.21 0.07 -6.01
N THR A 153 -7.37 -0.51 -6.85
CA THR A 153 -5.93 -0.24 -6.89
C THR A 153 -5.49 -0.06 -8.34
N GLY A 154 -4.31 0.50 -8.57
CA GLY A 154 -3.86 0.83 -9.91
C GLY A 154 -2.47 1.43 -9.97
N VAL A 155 -2.17 2.05 -11.10
CA VAL A 155 -0.93 2.80 -11.31
C VAL A 155 -1.24 4.09 -12.05
N GLY A 156 -0.60 5.17 -11.65
CA GLY A 156 -0.67 6.45 -12.33
C GLY A 156 0.61 7.26 -12.24
N MET A 157 0.61 8.38 -12.92
CA MET A 157 1.65 9.39 -12.91
C MET A 157 1.06 10.73 -12.53
N ARG A 158 1.81 11.50 -11.76
CA ARG A 158 1.42 12.84 -11.32
C ARG A 158 2.50 13.85 -11.63
N TRP A 159 2.10 14.96 -12.21
CA TRP A 159 2.93 16.15 -12.41
C TRP A 159 2.35 17.32 -11.62
N SER A 160 3.03 17.70 -10.55
CA SER A 160 2.66 18.86 -9.73
C SER A 160 3.59 20.03 -10.07
N ARG A 161 2.99 21.18 -10.37
CA ARG A 161 3.67 22.44 -10.64
C ARG A 161 3.21 23.47 -9.61
N TYR A 162 4.14 23.94 -8.79
CA TYR A 162 3.91 25.04 -7.84
C TYR A 162 4.59 26.31 -8.35
N ARG A 163 3.81 27.36 -8.56
CA ARG A 163 4.32 28.67 -8.95
C ARG A 163 4.42 29.54 -7.70
N LEU A 164 5.64 29.88 -7.30
CA LEU A 164 5.87 30.75 -6.16
C LEU A 164 5.35 32.16 -6.45
N ASP A 165 4.77 32.80 -5.43
CA ASP A 165 4.46 34.23 -5.45
C ASP A 165 5.59 35.01 -4.76
N GLY A 166 6.16 35.96 -5.48
CA GLY A 166 7.37 36.69 -5.08
C GLY A 166 8.62 36.32 -5.87
N GLU A 167 9.69 37.07 -5.64
CA GLU A 167 10.99 36.94 -6.32
C GLU A 167 11.90 35.96 -5.57
N VAL A 168 11.35 34.78 -5.28
CA VAL A 168 12.01 33.74 -4.51
C VAL A 168 12.02 32.41 -5.24
N TYR A 169 13.00 31.57 -4.93
CA TYR A 169 13.10 30.24 -5.51
C TYR A 169 13.63 29.22 -4.52
N PHE A 170 13.25 27.96 -4.73
CA PHE A 170 13.79 26.86 -3.95
C PHE A 170 15.21 26.56 -4.41
N LYS A 171 16.15 26.58 -3.46
CA LYS A 171 17.53 26.13 -3.65
C LYS A 171 17.97 25.32 -2.45
N GLU A 172 18.73 24.28 -2.73
CA GLU A 172 19.42 23.51 -1.70
C GLU A 172 20.76 24.16 -1.38
N VAL A 173 20.98 24.44 -0.10
CA VAL A 173 22.24 24.98 0.46
C VAL A 173 22.58 24.11 1.66
N ASP A 174 23.79 23.53 1.65
CA ASP A 174 24.31 22.69 2.74
C ASP A 174 23.36 21.57 3.21
N GLY A 175 22.67 20.91 2.27
CA GLY A 175 21.76 19.80 2.56
C GLY A 175 20.39 20.21 3.13
N VAL A 176 20.07 21.50 3.12
CA VAL A 176 18.76 22.05 3.50
C VAL A 176 18.19 22.86 2.33
N THR A 177 16.92 22.63 2.00
CA THR A 177 16.23 23.37 0.95
C THR A 177 15.51 24.57 1.52
N GLY A 178 15.96 25.77 1.14
CA GLY A 178 15.38 27.04 1.55
C GLY A 178 14.77 27.79 0.38
N LEU A 179 14.01 28.83 0.72
CA LEU A 179 13.64 29.88 -0.22
C LEU A 179 14.73 30.95 -0.20
N LEU A 180 15.32 31.22 -1.36
CA LEU A 180 16.29 32.30 -1.51
C LEU A 180 15.70 33.40 -2.39
N PRO A 181 16.01 34.68 -2.08
CA PRO A 181 15.68 35.78 -2.97
C PRO A 181 16.48 35.66 -4.27
N VAL A 182 15.88 36.12 -5.36
CA VAL A 182 16.56 36.27 -6.64
C VAL A 182 17.55 37.46 -6.52
N PRO A 183 18.80 37.31 -6.95
CA PRO A 183 19.77 38.41 -7.00
C PRO A 183 19.25 39.63 -7.76
N GLU A 184 19.51 40.84 -7.24
CA GLU A 184 18.99 42.12 -7.76
C GLU A 184 19.44 42.45 -9.19
N ASP A 185 20.52 41.82 -9.67
CA ASP A 185 21.07 41.94 -11.02
C ASP A 185 20.29 41.12 -12.08
N MET A 186 19.34 40.28 -11.65
CA MET A 186 18.53 39.47 -12.57
C MET A 186 17.11 40.00 -12.74
N ASN A 187 16.70 40.18 -14.01
CA ASN A 187 15.35 40.61 -14.35
C ASN A 187 14.37 39.43 -14.21
N TYR A 188 13.84 39.24 -12.99
CA TYR A 188 13.01 38.12 -12.58
C TYR A 188 11.68 38.05 -13.33
N ARG A 189 11.21 36.82 -13.64
CA ARG A 189 9.91 36.59 -14.28
C ARG A 189 9.03 35.61 -13.52
N SER A 190 9.58 34.47 -13.12
CA SER A 190 8.84 33.46 -12.37
C SER A 190 9.76 32.37 -11.86
N SER A 191 9.47 31.88 -10.67
CA SER A 191 10.00 30.65 -10.11
C SER A 191 8.94 29.56 -10.10
N ARG A 192 9.34 28.31 -10.38
CA ARG A 192 8.45 27.14 -10.41
C ARG A 192 9.14 25.93 -9.82
N LEU A 193 8.43 25.22 -8.96
CA LEU A 193 8.79 23.89 -8.51
C LEU A 193 7.97 22.86 -9.27
N ASN A 194 8.62 22.00 -10.06
CA ASN A 194 7.96 20.88 -10.73
C ASN A 194 8.37 19.57 -10.08
N ILE A 195 7.40 18.70 -9.86
CA ILE A 195 7.57 17.37 -9.26
C ILE A 195 6.83 16.36 -10.14
N THR A 196 7.53 15.29 -10.51
CA THR A 196 6.96 14.12 -11.19
C THR A 196 6.98 12.95 -10.21
N SER A 197 5.85 12.26 -10.08
CA SER A 197 5.71 11.12 -9.18
C SER A 197 4.95 9.97 -9.84
N LEU A 198 5.27 8.75 -9.43
CA LEU A 198 4.46 7.56 -9.65
C LEU A 198 3.45 7.44 -8.51
N THR A 199 2.23 7.03 -8.81
CA THR A 199 1.13 6.88 -7.84
C THR A 199 0.55 5.48 -7.87
N ILE A 200 0.23 4.95 -6.70
CA ILE A 200 -0.42 3.65 -6.51
C ILE A 200 -1.56 3.87 -5.51
N PRO A 201 -2.83 3.87 -5.95
CA PRO A 201 -3.97 4.09 -5.08
C PRO A 201 -4.37 2.80 -4.36
N LEU A 202 -4.97 2.95 -3.19
CA LEU A 202 -5.78 1.93 -2.52
C LEU A 202 -7.05 2.62 -2.02
N LEU A 203 -8.12 2.46 -2.78
CA LEU A 203 -9.38 3.18 -2.59
C LEU A 203 -10.51 2.21 -2.29
N ILE A 204 -11.50 2.69 -1.56
CA ILE A 204 -12.81 2.07 -1.48
C ILE A 204 -13.74 2.91 -2.33
N GLU A 205 -14.35 2.27 -3.33
CA GLU A 205 -15.31 2.90 -4.22
C GLU A 205 -16.70 2.33 -4.01
N TRP A 206 -17.68 3.22 -3.94
CA TRP A 206 -19.09 2.92 -3.94
C TRP A 206 -19.74 3.45 -5.22
N GLN A 207 -20.66 2.67 -5.80
CA GLN A 207 -21.40 3.03 -7.01
C GLN A 207 -22.91 2.79 -6.83
N ASN A 208 -23.75 3.67 -7.37
CA ASN A 208 -25.21 3.52 -7.34
C ASN A 208 -25.77 2.80 -8.57
N ARG A 209 -25.73 1.46 -8.57
CA ARG A 209 -26.11 0.62 -9.75
C ARG A 209 -27.61 0.41 -9.97
N ARG A 210 -28.49 1.17 -9.31
CA ARG A 210 -29.95 0.95 -9.37
C ARG A 210 -30.67 1.67 -10.50
N HIS A 211 -30.09 2.74 -11.03
CA HIS A 211 -30.62 3.51 -12.16
C HIS A 211 -29.53 3.67 -13.22
N SER A 212 -29.91 4.01 -14.45
CA SER A 212 -29.06 4.12 -15.66
C SER A 212 -28.01 5.24 -15.60
N GLU A 213 -27.47 5.49 -14.41
CA GLU A 213 -26.78 6.69 -13.97
C GLU A 213 -25.72 6.30 -12.93
N ASP A 214 -24.48 6.08 -13.38
CA ASP A 214 -23.37 5.52 -12.60
C ASP A 214 -22.69 6.59 -11.72
N PHE A 215 -23.44 7.11 -10.74
CA PHE A 215 -22.84 7.93 -9.70
C PHE A 215 -21.88 7.10 -8.83
N PHE A 216 -20.70 7.66 -8.56
CA PHE A 216 -19.69 7.03 -7.72
C PHE A 216 -19.13 7.97 -6.64
N ILE A 217 -18.68 7.36 -5.54
CA ILE A 217 -17.88 8.00 -4.50
C ILE A 217 -16.71 7.08 -4.21
N SER A 218 -15.49 7.62 -4.21
CA SER A 218 -14.27 6.87 -3.94
C SER A 218 -13.41 7.60 -2.92
N ALA A 219 -12.84 6.87 -1.95
CA ALA A 219 -11.96 7.45 -0.95
C ALA A 219 -10.90 6.45 -0.50
N GLY A 220 -9.69 6.95 -0.21
CA GLY A 220 -8.64 6.11 0.34
C GLY A 220 -7.27 6.79 0.36
N VAL A 221 -6.24 5.95 0.29
CA VAL A 221 -4.85 6.38 0.33
C VAL A 221 -4.19 6.21 -1.02
N VAL A 222 -3.21 7.04 -1.33
CA VAL A 222 -2.38 6.91 -2.52
C VAL A 222 -0.93 6.91 -2.08
N GLY A 223 -0.24 5.80 -2.34
CA GLY A 223 1.22 5.73 -2.23
C GLY A 223 1.84 6.53 -3.37
N VAL A 224 2.82 7.38 -3.03
CA VAL A 224 3.46 8.26 -4.00
C VAL A 224 4.96 8.08 -3.93
N VAL A 225 5.57 7.75 -5.07
CA VAL A 225 7.02 7.65 -5.22
C VAL A 225 7.47 8.78 -6.15
N LYS A 226 8.19 9.75 -5.60
CA LYS A 226 8.77 10.84 -6.36
C LYS A 226 9.86 10.29 -7.28
N THR A 227 9.79 10.60 -8.57
CA THR A 227 10.80 10.19 -9.56
C THR A 227 11.73 11.33 -9.92
N ILE A 228 11.19 12.50 -10.24
CA ILE A 228 11.95 13.65 -10.72
C ILE A 228 11.43 14.91 -10.03
N SER A 229 12.34 15.82 -9.68
CA SER A 229 11.97 17.17 -9.31
C SER A 229 12.93 18.20 -9.90
N SER A 230 12.41 19.37 -10.22
CA SER A 230 13.21 20.48 -10.70
C SER A 230 12.66 21.80 -10.18
N SER A 231 13.51 22.62 -9.57
CA SER A 231 13.24 24.05 -9.36
C SER A 231 13.78 24.81 -10.56
N LYS A 232 12.94 25.65 -11.17
CA LYS A 232 13.28 26.44 -12.35
C LYS A 232 13.02 27.91 -12.09
N VAL A 233 14.01 28.73 -12.37
CA VAL A 233 13.92 30.20 -12.31
C VAL A 233 14.00 30.74 -13.72
N ALA A 234 13.00 31.50 -14.14
CA ALA A 234 12.99 32.19 -15.42
C ALA A 234 13.31 33.68 -15.21
N TYR A 235 14.31 34.18 -15.94
CA TYR A 235 14.73 35.58 -15.93
C TYR A 235 14.95 36.07 -17.37
N LYS A 236 15.03 37.38 -17.58
CA LYS A 236 15.44 37.99 -18.85
C LYS A 236 16.86 38.51 -18.73
N ASN A 237 17.72 38.19 -19.69
CA ASN A 237 19.05 38.80 -19.76
C ASN A 237 18.95 40.25 -20.25
N GLU A 238 20.03 41.03 -20.09
CA GLU A 238 20.16 42.42 -20.56
C GLU A 238 19.79 42.61 -22.05
N LYS A 239 19.84 41.54 -22.86
CA LYS A 239 19.45 41.54 -24.28
C LYS A 239 17.96 41.22 -24.55
N GLY A 240 17.12 41.14 -23.52
CA GLY A 240 15.68 40.85 -23.64
C GLY A 240 15.29 39.41 -23.94
N LYS A 241 16.26 38.49 -24.13
CA LYS A 241 16.01 37.04 -24.27
C LYS A 241 15.72 36.42 -22.90
N GLY A 242 14.66 35.62 -22.81
CA GLY A 242 14.33 34.85 -21.61
C GLY A 242 15.26 33.65 -21.47
N GLN A 243 15.87 33.50 -20.30
CA GLN A 243 16.68 32.36 -19.89
C GLN A 243 15.99 31.64 -18.73
N VAL A 244 16.14 30.31 -18.67
CA VAL A 244 15.56 29.47 -17.60
C VAL A 244 16.68 28.66 -17.00
N ASP A 245 17.08 29.01 -15.79
CA ASP A 245 18.04 28.21 -15.03
C ASP A 245 17.30 27.13 -14.25
N LYS A 246 17.81 25.91 -14.39
CA LYS A 246 17.36 24.75 -13.63
C LYS A 246 18.33 24.57 -12.48
N MET A 247 17.82 24.66 -11.26
CA MET A 247 18.60 24.31 -10.08
C MET A 247 18.58 22.78 -9.98
N ASP A 248 19.60 22.14 -10.55
CA ASP A 248 19.77 20.69 -10.48
C ASP A 248 20.32 20.31 -9.10
N GLY A 249 19.52 19.58 -8.33
CA GLY A 249 19.81 19.16 -6.96
C GLY A 249 18.58 18.56 -6.30
N GLY A 250 18.77 17.59 -5.40
CA GLY A 250 17.73 16.72 -4.83
C GLY A 250 16.61 17.45 -4.05
N MET A 251 16.75 18.75 -3.77
CA MET A 251 15.77 19.64 -3.13
C MET A 251 15.22 19.10 -1.81
N ASN A 252 15.85 18.06 -1.24
CA ASN A 252 15.41 17.34 -0.05
C ASN A 252 13.90 17.05 0.00
N ILE A 253 13.25 16.91 -1.15
CA ILE A 253 11.83 16.53 -1.22
C ILE A 253 11.76 15.06 -0.90
N ARG A 254 10.83 14.72 0.00
CA ARG A 254 10.64 13.36 0.47
C ARG A 254 10.41 12.41 -0.73
N PRO A 255 11.18 11.31 -0.82
CA PRO A 255 11.11 10.41 -1.97
C PRO A 255 9.83 9.56 -1.98
N VAL A 256 9.30 9.22 -0.80
CA VAL A 256 8.08 8.42 -0.65
C VAL A 256 7.10 9.13 0.29
N THR A 257 5.89 9.37 -0.18
CA THR A 257 4.80 9.96 0.61
C THR A 257 3.53 9.10 0.50
N MET A 258 2.54 9.46 1.30
CA MET A 258 1.19 8.93 1.22
C MET A 258 0.23 10.11 1.24
N ASP A 259 -0.77 10.07 0.36
CA ASP A 259 -1.80 11.09 0.26
C ASP A 259 -3.17 10.49 0.58
N PHE A 260 -4.05 11.28 1.19
CA PHE A 260 -5.48 11.00 1.20
C PHE A 260 -6.11 11.54 -0.07
N LEU A 261 -6.96 10.73 -0.70
CA LEU A 261 -7.69 11.05 -1.91
C LEU A 261 -9.18 10.81 -1.67
N PHE A 262 -9.98 11.80 -2.06
CA PHE A 262 -11.43 11.71 -2.16
C PHE A 262 -11.85 12.05 -3.59
N GLN A 263 -12.79 11.29 -4.12
CA GLN A 263 -13.36 11.48 -5.45
C GLN A 263 -14.86 11.25 -5.41
N ALA A 264 -15.58 12.00 -6.23
CA ALA A 264 -16.98 11.76 -6.50
C ALA A 264 -17.28 12.22 -7.91
N GLY A 265 -18.20 11.52 -8.57
CA GLY A 265 -18.48 11.82 -9.95
C GLY A 265 -19.66 11.03 -10.46
N TYR A 266 -19.85 11.15 -11.76
CA TYR A 266 -20.94 10.56 -12.48
C TYR A 266 -20.39 10.06 -13.81
N ASP A 267 -20.54 8.76 -14.07
CA ASP A 267 -20.07 8.14 -15.32
C ASP A 267 -18.58 8.50 -15.54
N TRP A 268 -18.23 9.02 -16.71
CA TRP A 268 -16.84 9.34 -17.06
C TRP A 268 -16.29 10.64 -16.43
N ILE A 269 -17.07 11.46 -15.70
CA ILE A 269 -16.57 12.74 -15.15
C ILE A 269 -16.67 12.80 -13.62
N GLY A 270 -15.59 13.23 -12.98
CA GLY A 270 -15.51 13.36 -11.53
C GLY A 270 -14.76 14.60 -11.06
N ILE A 271 -14.93 14.89 -9.78
CA ILE A 271 -14.10 15.81 -9.02
C ILE A 271 -13.20 15.02 -8.08
N TYR A 272 -12.02 15.55 -7.79
CA TYR A 272 -11.13 14.98 -6.78
C TYR A 272 -10.62 16.05 -5.82
N ALA A 273 -10.37 15.64 -4.58
CA ALA A 273 -9.70 16.40 -3.55
C ALA A 273 -8.61 15.53 -2.92
N LYS A 274 -7.44 16.13 -2.68
CA LYS A 274 -6.26 15.45 -2.20
C LYS A 274 -5.58 16.24 -1.09
N TYR A 275 -5.13 15.53 -0.05
CA TYR A 275 -4.31 16.09 1.02
C TYR A 275 -3.14 15.16 1.35
N SER A 276 -1.93 15.71 1.42
CA SER A 276 -0.74 14.97 1.83
C SER A 276 -0.44 15.23 3.33
N PRO A 277 -0.72 14.29 4.23
CA PRO A 277 -0.38 14.42 5.65
C PRO A 277 1.13 14.51 5.90
N MET A 278 1.94 14.01 4.97
CA MET A 278 3.40 14.11 5.05
C MET A 278 3.86 15.44 4.46
N GLY A 279 4.79 16.10 5.15
CA GLY A 279 5.43 17.31 4.62
C GLY A 279 6.19 17.01 3.32
N LEU A 280 6.17 17.99 2.40
CA LEU A 280 6.82 17.90 1.09
C LEU A 280 8.33 17.59 1.22
N PHE A 281 8.98 18.24 2.17
CA PHE A 281 10.42 18.08 2.44
C PHE A 281 10.67 17.03 3.53
N GLU A 282 11.87 16.46 3.51
CA GLU A 282 12.36 15.66 4.64
C GLU A 282 12.40 16.49 5.92
N SER A 283 12.32 15.81 7.07
CA SER A 283 12.24 16.49 8.37
C SER A 283 13.46 17.38 8.60
N GLY A 284 13.23 18.67 8.85
CA GLY A 284 14.29 19.65 9.07
C GLY A 284 15.04 20.08 7.80
N LYS A 285 14.69 19.56 6.62
CA LYS A 285 15.38 19.86 5.36
C LYS A 285 14.64 20.81 4.43
N GLY A 286 13.57 21.44 4.91
CA GLY A 286 12.88 22.52 4.20
C GLY A 286 11.64 23.02 4.92
N PRO A 287 10.90 23.95 4.31
CA PRO A 287 9.68 24.51 4.89
C PRO A 287 8.64 23.42 5.18
N LYS A 288 7.93 23.54 6.30
CA LYS A 288 6.86 22.60 6.66
C LYS A 288 5.59 22.93 5.87
N VAL A 289 5.50 22.39 4.65
CA VAL A 289 4.35 22.56 3.77
C VAL A 289 3.76 21.20 3.38
N HIS A 290 2.43 21.13 3.35
CA HIS A 290 1.68 19.92 3.02
C HIS A 290 0.98 20.09 1.67
N PRO A 291 1.34 19.30 0.64
CA PRO A 291 0.68 19.35 -0.66
C PRO A 291 -0.83 19.10 -0.58
N VAL A 292 -1.62 19.98 -1.21
CA VAL A 292 -3.06 19.80 -1.41
C VAL A 292 -3.43 20.03 -2.86
N SER A 293 -4.52 19.40 -3.32
CA SER A 293 -5.06 19.66 -4.65
C SER A 293 -6.56 19.42 -4.71
N ILE A 294 -7.23 20.20 -5.56
CA ILE A 294 -8.63 19.98 -5.95
C ILE A 294 -8.73 20.13 -7.47
N GLY A 295 -9.49 19.26 -8.12
CA GLY A 295 -9.58 19.29 -9.58
C GLY A 295 -10.69 18.43 -10.15
N LEU A 296 -10.68 18.33 -11.48
CA LEU A 296 -11.55 17.48 -12.27
C LEU A 296 -10.78 16.27 -12.75
N HIS A 297 -11.50 15.17 -12.97
CA HIS A 297 -11.00 13.94 -13.53
C HIS A 297 -11.96 13.44 -14.61
N ILE A 298 -11.38 12.98 -15.72
CA ILE A 298 -12.07 12.30 -16.81
C ILE A 298 -11.61 10.85 -16.73
N HIS A 299 -12.55 9.94 -16.48
CA HIS A 299 -12.33 8.51 -16.38
C HIS A 299 -12.46 7.85 -17.77
N LEU A 300 -11.73 6.75 -17.98
CA LEU A 300 -11.62 6.05 -19.27
C LEU A 300 -11.94 4.57 -19.14
#